data_AF-A0A2U1EVF4-F1
#
_entry.id   AF-A0A2U1EVF4-F1
#
_cell.length_a   1.000
_cell.length_b   1.000
_cell.length_c   1.000
_cell.angle_alpha   90.00
_cell.angle_beta   90.00
_cell.angle_gamma   90.00
#
_symmetry.space_group_name_H-M   'P 1'
#
loop_
_entity.id
_entity.type
_entity.pdbx_description
1 polymer ?
#
loop_
_entity_poly.entity_id
_entity_poly.type
_entity_poly.pdbx_seq_one_letter_code
_entity_poly.pdbx_strand_id
1 'polypeptide(L)'
;MAARLPSVPDVPTTTTPERPTTRPASRTPGSRDGAGLLRIGLHLLLAALPLLAISAHVFGVITMQASAAMLVIPLATAVVALTVLAPHAGDRVVADGMLWGVVGCAIYDGFRLTTVHVFGWWADFIPIMGTWITGDPQDLTAGAVVGYLWRYIGDGGGIGITFFALASAVGLQRCSRRTAVLAAVAFSVFPVWAGLIGTVALAERGQTMMFPLTWVTLTLSLVGHLIFGFVMGLGFHRSRAVRESWPWVPLTGELPAARPALPAPRAPHTPPAGQSLDPDTWELWRRQLEANALETSTRGRRAHGVR
;
A
#
# COMPACT_ATOMS: atom_id res chain seq x y z
N MET A 1 65.17 -12.91 -54.06
CA MET A 1 64.46 -11.62 -54.09
C MET A 1 63.41 -11.63 -52.99
N ALA A 2 63.72 -11.06 -51.83
CA ALA A 2 62.77 -10.95 -50.71
C ALA A 2 62.15 -9.55 -50.73
N ALA A 3 60.82 -9.49 -50.91
CA ALA A 3 60.06 -8.25 -50.95
C ALA A 3 59.88 -7.70 -49.52
N ARG A 4 60.34 -6.46 -49.29
CA ARG A 4 60.06 -5.71 -48.05
C ARG A 4 58.61 -5.25 -48.05
N LEU A 5 57.89 -5.57 -46.97
CA LEU A 5 56.57 -5.01 -46.68
C LEU A 5 56.71 -3.59 -46.09
N PRO A 6 55.78 -2.66 -46.40
CA PRO A 6 55.78 -1.30 -45.88
C PRO A 6 55.33 -1.24 -44.41
N SER A 7 56.00 -0.38 -43.64
CA SER A 7 55.72 -0.07 -42.24
C SER A 7 54.41 0.72 -42.08
N VAL A 8 53.56 0.25 -41.17
CA VAL A 8 52.32 0.91 -40.75
C VAL A 8 52.65 2.14 -39.88
N PRO A 9 52.08 3.33 -40.14
CA PRO A 9 52.28 4.50 -39.31
C PRO A 9 51.48 4.43 -38.00
N ASP A 10 52.12 4.86 -36.91
CA ASP A 10 51.52 4.95 -35.57
C ASP A 10 50.33 5.91 -35.53
N VAL A 11 49.20 5.41 -35.03
CA VAL A 11 47.98 6.18 -34.81
C VAL A 11 48.12 6.96 -33.48
N PRO A 12 48.01 8.29 -33.48
CA PRO A 12 48.12 9.08 -32.25
C PRO A 12 46.92 8.83 -31.33
N THR A 13 47.23 8.38 -30.11
CA THR A 13 46.29 8.16 -29.01
C THR A 13 45.60 9.47 -28.66
N THR A 14 44.32 9.61 -29.03
CA THR A 14 43.50 10.77 -28.68
C THR A 14 43.19 10.71 -27.19
N THR A 15 43.76 11.61 -26.41
CA THR A 15 43.44 11.79 -24.98
C THR A 15 42.04 12.40 -24.87
N THR A 16 41.08 11.59 -24.42
CA THR A 16 39.71 12.01 -24.15
C THR A 16 39.72 13.10 -23.07
N PRO A 17 39.13 14.28 -23.31
CA PRO A 17 39.05 15.34 -22.31
C PRO A 17 38.21 14.86 -21.11
N GLU A 18 38.84 14.93 -19.94
CA GLU A 18 38.26 14.58 -18.66
C GLU A 18 37.05 15.50 -18.38
N ARG A 19 35.85 14.91 -18.45
CA ARG A 19 34.58 15.62 -18.26
C ARG A 19 34.54 16.11 -16.81
N PRO A 20 34.32 17.41 -16.53
CA PRO A 20 34.18 17.90 -15.17
C PRO A 20 33.05 17.14 -14.48
N THR A 21 33.41 16.34 -13.48
CA THR A 21 32.44 15.71 -12.60
C THR A 21 31.86 16.80 -11.72
N THR A 22 30.78 17.42 -12.19
CA THR A 22 29.90 18.25 -11.37
C THR A 22 29.32 17.39 -10.27
N ARG A 23 30.05 17.33 -9.15
CA ARG A 23 29.60 16.71 -7.91
C ARG A 23 28.29 17.41 -7.53
N PRO A 24 27.15 16.70 -7.49
CA PRO A 24 25.89 17.34 -7.13
C PRO A 24 26.06 17.98 -5.75
N ALA A 25 25.71 19.27 -5.68
CA ALA A 25 25.77 20.05 -4.45
C ALA A 25 25.14 19.23 -3.32
N SER A 26 25.92 19.02 -2.26
CA SER A 26 25.48 18.37 -1.04
C SER A 26 24.28 19.14 -0.50
N ARG A 27 23.08 18.63 -0.74
CA ARG A 27 21.87 19.07 -0.03
C ARG A 27 22.18 18.94 1.45
N THR A 28 22.14 20.05 2.16
CA THR A 28 22.28 20.09 3.62
C THR A 28 21.23 19.14 4.21
N PRO A 29 21.64 18.05 4.87
CA PRO A 29 20.72 17.16 5.53
C PRO A 29 20.23 17.88 6.78
N GLY A 30 19.02 18.45 6.76
CA GLY A 30 18.45 19.00 7.99
C GLY A 30 17.25 19.93 7.87
N SER A 31 17.06 20.69 6.78
CA SER A 31 15.85 21.51 6.67
C SER A 31 14.69 20.63 6.20
N ARG A 32 13.71 20.38 7.09
CA ARG A 32 12.42 19.83 6.67
C ARG A 32 11.83 20.80 5.66
N ASP A 33 11.67 20.37 4.42
CA ASP A 33 10.99 21.15 3.40
C ASP A 33 9.56 21.47 3.88
N GLY A 34 9.33 22.71 4.28
CA GLY A 34 8.04 23.18 4.78
C GLY A 34 6.93 23.04 3.75
N ALA A 35 7.26 23.17 2.46
CA ALA A 35 6.30 23.00 1.37
C ALA A 35 5.86 21.53 1.26
N GLY A 36 6.79 20.59 1.37
CA GLY A 36 6.47 19.16 1.39
C GLY A 36 5.61 18.78 2.60
N LEU A 37 5.87 19.33 3.79
CA LEU A 37 5.06 19.07 4.99
C LEU A 37 3.64 19.61 4.84
N LEU A 38 3.51 20.86 4.36
CA LEU A 38 2.22 21.46 4.08
C LEU A 38 1.43 20.61 3.07
N ARG A 39 2.10 20.15 2.00
CA ARG A 39 1.50 19.30 0.97
C ARG A 39 0.95 17.99 1.54
N ILE A 40 1.73 17.26 2.33
CA ILE A 40 1.25 16.04 2.98
C ILE A 40 0.13 16.35 3.97
N GLY A 41 0.20 17.47 4.68
CA GLY A 41 -0.88 17.97 5.52
C GLY A 41 -2.19 18.19 4.74
N LEU A 42 -2.11 18.77 3.54
CA LEU A 42 -3.28 18.95 2.66
C LEU A 42 -3.87 17.61 2.19
N HIS A 43 -3.03 16.64 1.84
CA HIS A 43 -3.50 15.29 1.51
C HIS A 43 -4.17 14.60 2.70
N LEU A 44 -3.61 14.72 3.90
CA LEU A 44 -4.18 14.15 5.12
C LEU A 44 -5.50 14.84 5.50
N LEU A 45 -5.58 16.16 5.34
CA LEU A 45 -6.82 16.90 5.56
C LEU A 45 -7.90 16.43 4.57
N LEU A 46 -7.58 16.37 3.28
CA LEU A 46 -8.51 15.87 2.26
C LEU A 46 -8.93 14.42 2.53
N ALA A 47 -8.01 13.57 2.96
CA ALA A 47 -8.27 12.18 3.28
C ALA A 47 -9.19 12.00 4.49
N ALA A 48 -9.15 12.92 5.47
CA ALA A 48 -9.99 12.86 6.66
C ALA A 48 -11.41 13.43 6.43
N LEU A 49 -11.56 14.41 5.53
CA LEU A 49 -12.82 15.13 5.33
C LEU A 49 -14.00 14.23 4.98
N PRO A 50 -13.91 13.23 4.08
CA PRO A 50 -15.03 12.36 3.74
C PRO A 50 -15.66 11.65 4.96
N LEU A 51 -14.81 11.08 5.82
CA LEU A 51 -15.22 10.42 7.06
C LEU A 51 -15.79 11.41 8.07
N LEU A 52 -15.11 12.54 8.29
CA LEU A 52 -15.55 13.56 9.23
C LEU A 52 -16.87 14.20 8.80
N ALA A 53 -17.12 14.35 7.50
CA ALA A 53 -18.36 14.86 6.96
C ALA A 53 -19.55 13.95 7.27
N ILE A 54 -19.38 12.63 7.24
CA ILE A 54 -20.42 11.67 7.66
C ILE A 54 -20.75 11.91 9.14
N SER A 55 -19.74 11.90 10.02
CA SER A 55 -19.96 12.13 11.46
C SER A 55 -20.62 13.49 11.71
N ALA A 56 -20.09 14.56 11.13
CA ALA A 56 -20.62 15.91 11.30
C ALA A 56 -22.07 16.03 10.81
N HIS A 57 -22.45 15.33 9.74
CA HIS A 57 -23.82 15.27 9.27
C HIS A 57 -24.76 14.57 10.24
N VAL A 58 -24.36 13.42 10.75
CA VAL A 58 -25.15 12.63 11.69
C VAL A 58 -25.34 13.39 13.01
N PHE A 59 -24.31 14.09 13.49
CA PHE A 59 -24.39 15.02 14.63
C PHE A 59 -25.15 16.32 14.34
N GLY A 60 -25.57 16.58 13.10
CA GLY A 60 -26.31 17.78 12.72
C GLY A 60 -25.49 19.06 12.66
N VAL A 61 -24.16 18.95 12.60
CA VAL A 61 -23.22 20.10 12.54
C VAL A 61 -23.22 20.74 11.14
N ILE A 62 -23.14 19.93 10.08
CA ILE A 62 -23.13 20.39 8.68
C ILE A 62 -23.71 19.31 7.77
N THR A 63 -24.43 19.69 6.72
CA THR A 63 -24.92 18.70 5.74
C THR A 63 -23.78 18.12 4.91
N MET A 64 -23.89 16.85 4.48
CA MET A 64 -22.87 16.28 3.59
C MET A 64 -22.81 17.00 2.24
N GLN A 65 -23.95 17.45 1.70
CA GLN A 65 -23.99 18.30 0.51
C GLN A 65 -23.16 19.59 0.69
N ALA A 66 -23.35 20.28 1.81
CA ALA A 66 -22.62 21.52 2.12
C ALA A 66 -21.12 21.27 2.33
N SER A 67 -20.75 20.23 3.08
CA SER A 67 -19.34 19.89 3.30
C SER A 67 -18.65 19.41 2.01
N ALA A 68 -19.36 18.67 1.16
CA ALA A 68 -18.86 18.26 -0.15
C ALA A 68 -18.58 19.48 -1.03
N ALA A 69 -19.56 20.37 -1.17
CA ALA A 69 -19.47 21.54 -2.05
C ALA A 69 -18.44 22.58 -1.56
N MET A 70 -18.36 22.84 -0.26
CA MET A 70 -17.52 23.92 0.30
C MET A 70 -16.12 23.46 0.73
N LEU A 71 -15.95 22.19 1.10
CA LEU A 71 -14.69 21.71 1.70
C LEU A 71 -14.02 20.65 0.82
N VAL A 72 -14.72 19.54 0.55
CA VAL A 72 -14.11 18.38 -0.11
C VAL A 72 -13.75 18.67 -1.56
N ILE A 73 -14.70 19.18 -2.37
CA ILE A 73 -14.47 19.43 -3.80
C ILE A 73 -13.40 20.53 -4.02
N PRO A 74 -13.46 21.69 -3.34
CA PRO A 74 -12.43 22.72 -3.50
C PRO A 74 -11.04 22.23 -3.08
N LEU A 75 -10.94 21.53 -1.94
CA LEU A 75 -9.65 21.00 -1.47
C LEU A 75 -9.12 19.89 -2.40
N ALA A 76 -9.98 18.99 -2.87
CA ALA A 76 -9.61 17.97 -3.85
C ALA A 76 -9.08 18.60 -5.13
N THR A 77 -9.76 19.63 -5.63
CA THR A 77 -9.34 20.36 -6.83
C THR A 77 -7.97 21.01 -6.63
N ALA A 78 -7.77 21.69 -5.50
CA ALA A 78 -6.49 22.32 -5.17
C ALA A 78 -5.35 21.30 -5.04
N VAL A 79 -5.60 20.17 -4.37
CA VAL A 79 -4.62 19.10 -4.18
C VAL A 79 -4.27 18.41 -5.51
N VAL A 80 -5.25 18.14 -6.36
CA VAL A 80 -5.03 17.58 -7.70
C VAL A 80 -4.23 18.56 -8.56
N ALA A 81 -4.63 19.84 -8.59
CA ALA A 81 -3.89 20.87 -9.32
C ALA A 81 -2.43 20.98 -8.83
N LEU A 82 -2.22 20.98 -7.51
CA LEU A 82 -0.89 20.97 -6.91
C LEU A 82 -0.08 19.71 -7.29
N THR A 83 -0.74 18.54 -7.37
CA THR A 83 -0.13 17.26 -7.76
C THR A 83 0.31 17.25 -9.22
N VAL A 84 -0.51 17.80 -10.11
CA VAL A 84 -0.25 17.85 -11.55
C VAL A 84 0.76 18.95 -11.90
N LEU A 85 0.59 20.15 -11.35
CA LEU A 85 1.37 21.33 -11.73
C LEU A 85 2.72 21.40 -11.02
N ALA A 86 2.84 20.81 -9.83
CA ALA A 86 4.09 20.79 -9.07
C ALA A 86 4.31 19.41 -8.42
N PRO A 87 4.64 18.36 -9.18
CA PRO A 87 4.82 17.02 -8.64
C PRO A 87 5.89 16.97 -7.55
N HIS A 88 5.64 16.20 -6.49
CA HIS A 88 6.56 16.02 -5.37
C HIS A 88 6.80 14.53 -5.10
N ALA A 89 8.00 14.18 -4.60
CA ALA A 89 8.35 12.77 -4.34
C ALA A 89 7.35 12.08 -3.40
N GLY A 90 6.87 12.81 -2.38
CA GLY A 90 5.87 12.32 -1.42
C GLY A 90 4.54 11.90 -2.05
N ASP A 91 4.20 12.40 -3.24
CA ASP A 91 2.94 12.07 -3.92
C ASP A 91 2.86 10.59 -4.30
N ARG A 92 4.00 9.91 -4.47
CA ARG A 92 4.01 8.47 -4.73
C ARG A 92 3.53 7.67 -3.53
N VAL A 93 3.86 8.11 -2.30
CA VAL A 93 3.35 7.49 -1.06
C VAL A 93 1.84 7.71 -0.97
N VAL A 94 1.37 8.91 -1.31
CA VAL A 94 -0.06 9.24 -1.34
C VAL A 94 -0.79 8.40 -2.39
N ALA A 95 -0.27 8.30 -3.61
CA ALA A 95 -0.89 7.55 -4.70
C ALA A 95 -0.96 6.05 -4.39
N ASP A 96 0.09 5.46 -3.83
CA ASP A 96 0.08 4.06 -3.41
C ASP A 96 -0.89 3.83 -2.25
N GLY A 97 -0.95 4.77 -1.29
CA GLY A 97 -1.93 4.73 -0.20
C GLY A 97 -3.36 4.78 -0.72
N MET A 98 -3.64 5.70 -1.64
CA MET A 98 -4.92 5.83 -2.32
C MET A 98 -5.30 4.52 -3.03
N LEU A 99 -4.38 3.97 -3.84
CA LEU A 99 -4.60 2.75 -4.61
C LEU A 99 -4.93 1.56 -3.70
N TRP A 100 -4.08 1.30 -2.69
CA TRP A 100 -4.30 0.17 -1.80
C TRP A 100 -5.48 0.36 -0.85
N GLY A 101 -5.83 1.60 -0.53
CA GLY A 101 -7.07 1.96 0.17
C GLY A 101 -8.31 1.60 -0.66
N VAL A 102 -8.35 2.02 -1.93
CA VAL A 102 -9.43 1.67 -2.87
C VAL A 102 -9.53 0.15 -3.06
N VAL A 103 -8.40 -0.53 -3.28
CA VAL A 103 -8.37 -2.00 -3.43
C VAL A 103 -8.85 -2.71 -2.16
N GLY A 104 -8.41 -2.26 -0.98
CA GLY A 104 -8.89 -2.79 0.30
C GLY A 104 -10.38 -2.59 0.47
N CYS A 105 -10.90 -1.42 0.08
CA CYS A 105 -12.31 -1.10 0.14
C CYS A 105 -13.14 -1.97 -0.82
N ALA A 106 -12.67 -2.19 -2.05
CA ALA A 106 -13.33 -3.06 -3.03
C ALA A 106 -13.38 -4.53 -2.57
N ILE A 107 -12.30 -5.05 -1.99
CA ILE A 107 -12.28 -6.43 -1.46
C ILE A 107 -13.18 -6.56 -0.22
N TYR A 108 -13.19 -5.56 0.67
CA TYR A 108 -14.19 -5.48 1.74
C TYR A 108 -15.60 -5.50 1.11
N ASP A 109 -15.88 -4.68 0.11
CA ASP A 109 -17.21 -4.64 -0.49
C ASP A 109 -17.62 -5.95 -1.17
N GLY A 110 -16.69 -6.73 -1.72
CA GLY A 110 -16.99 -8.10 -2.16
C GLY A 110 -17.61 -8.95 -1.04
N PHE A 111 -17.07 -8.88 0.18
CA PHE A 111 -17.66 -9.51 1.35
C PHE A 111 -18.98 -8.83 1.77
N ARG A 112 -18.97 -7.50 1.91
CA ARG A 112 -20.12 -6.71 2.38
C ARG A 112 -21.34 -6.90 1.48
N LEU A 113 -21.21 -6.67 0.19
CA LEU A 113 -22.31 -6.73 -0.77
C LEU A 113 -22.89 -8.13 -0.89
N THR A 114 -22.07 -9.17 -0.70
CA THR A 114 -22.58 -10.54 -0.58
C THR A 114 -23.49 -10.68 0.65
N THR A 115 -23.07 -10.16 1.81
CA THR A 115 -23.91 -10.20 3.03
C THR A 115 -25.19 -9.37 2.93
N VAL A 116 -25.18 -8.31 2.12
CA VAL A 116 -26.34 -7.45 1.89
C VAL A 116 -27.29 -8.05 0.85
N HIS A 117 -26.81 -8.32 -0.37
CA HIS A 117 -27.67 -8.65 -1.51
C HIS A 117 -27.90 -10.14 -1.73
N VAL A 118 -27.00 -11.00 -1.26
CA VAL A 118 -27.17 -12.46 -1.37
C VAL A 118 -27.81 -13.02 -0.11
N PHE A 119 -27.32 -12.62 1.06
CA PHE A 119 -27.80 -13.17 2.33
C PHE A 119 -28.87 -12.32 3.04
N GLY A 120 -29.03 -11.04 2.67
CA GLY A 120 -30.03 -10.17 3.29
C GLY A 120 -29.81 -9.92 4.78
N TRP A 121 -28.57 -10.06 5.28
CA TRP A 121 -28.28 -9.98 6.72
C TRP A 121 -28.31 -8.56 7.26
N TRP A 122 -28.18 -7.56 6.38
CA TRP A 122 -28.29 -6.14 6.71
C TRP A 122 -28.46 -5.28 5.45
N ALA A 123 -28.86 -4.02 5.65
CA ALA A 123 -29.19 -3.08 4.57
C ALA A 123 -27.95 -2.40 3.95
N ASP A 124 -28.07 -2.00 2.69
CA ASP A 124 -27.07 -1.14 2.04
C ASP A 124 -27.26 0.32 2.45
N PHE A 125 -26.39 0.81 3.33
CA PHE A 125 -26.36 2.22 3.73
C PHE A 125 -25.80 3.16 2.63
N ILE A 126 -25.04 2.65 1.66
CA ILE A 126 -24.25 3.48 0.74
C ILE A 126 -25.12 4.35 -0.19
N PRO A 127 -26.21 3.84 -0.78
CA PRO A 127 -27.12 4.69 -1.55
C PRO A 127 -27.73 5.82 -0.73
N ILE A 128 -28.13 5.56 0.52
CA ILE A 128 -28.68 6.56 1.44
C ILE A 128 -27.65 7.65 1.73
N MET A 129 -26.42 7.27 2.08
CA MET A 129 -25.33 8.22 2.27
C MET A 129 -25.11 9.10 1.03
N GLY A 130 -25.17 8.53 -0.16
CA GLY A 130 -25.06 9.29 -1.40
C GLY A 130 -26.18 10.33 -1.57
N THR A 131 -27.40 10.03 -1.13
CA THR A 131 -28.49 11.03 -1.13
C THR A 131 -28.21 12.23 -0.23
N TRP A 132 -27.42 12.05 0.84
CA TRP A 132 -27.00 13.17 1.71
C TRP A 132 -26.03 14.12 1.01
N ILE A 133 -25.28 13.60 0.03
CA ILE A 133 -24.32 14.36 -0.78
C ILE A 133 -25.04 15.03 -1.95
N THR A 134 -25.93 14.32 -2.65
CA THR A 134 -26.69 14.90 -3.77
C THR A 134 -27.74 15.91 -3.28
N GLY A 135 -28.25 15.72 -2.06
CA GLY A 135 -29.33 16.52 -1.50
C GLY A 135 -30.72 16.12 -2.01
N ASP A 136 -30.83 14.97 -2.68
CA ASP A 136 -32.10 14.40 -3.14
C ASP A 136 -32.35 13.03 -2.49
N PRO A 137 -33.19 12.97 -1.44
CA PRO A 137 -33.55 11.72 -0.76
C PRO A 137 -34.33 10.72 -1.62
N GLN A 138 -34.93 11.16 -2.73
CA GLN A 138 -35.79 10.30 -3.56
C GLN A 138 -35.01 9.60 -4.67
N ASP A 139 -33.85 10.13 -5.06
CA ASP A 139 -33.00 9.53 -6.11
C ASP A 139 -31.93 8.60 -5.54
N LEU A 140 -32.35 7.38 -5.19
CA LEU A 140 -31.43 6.33 -4.73
C LEU A 140 -30.47 5.84 -5.81
N THR A 141 -30.74 6.09 -7.09
CA THR A 141 -29.84 5.65 -8.19
C THR A 141 -28.64 6.59 -8.26
N ALA A 142 -28.87 7.90 -8.31
CA ALA A 142 -27.79 8.88 -8.18
C ALA A 142 -27.10 8.76 -6.82
N GLY A 143 -27.88 8.51 -5.76
CA GLY A 143 -27.36 8.20 -4.43
C GLY A 143 -26.39 7.02 -4.43
N ALA A 144 -26.71 5.91 -5.10
CA ALA A 144 -25.80 4.77 -5.19
C ALA A 144 -24.48 5.15 -5.89
N VAL A 145 -24.53 5.85 -7.03
CA VAL A 145 -23.32 6.24 -7.77
C VAL A 145 -22.42 7.15 -6.93
N VAL A 146 -23.00 8.21 -6.36
CA VAL A 146 -22.24 9.18 -5.54
C VAL A 146 -21.76 8.54 -4.25
N GLY A 147 -22.60 7.70 -3.61
CA GLY A 147 -22.26 6.99 -2.39
C GLY A 147 -21.09 6.03 -2.57
N TYR A 148 -21.08 5.23 -3.65
CA TYR A 148 -19.96 4.32 -3.91
C TYR A 148 -18.69 5.07 -4.33
N LEU A 149 -18.81 6.19 -5.07
CA LEU A 149 -17.66 7.03 -5.37
C LEU A 149 -17.05 7.60 -4.08
N TRP A 150 -17.88 8.12 -3.19
CA TRP A 150 -17.47 8.61 -1.87
C TRP A 150 -16.81 7.51 -1.04
N ARG A 151 -17.41 6.32 -1.02
CA ARG A 151 -16.90 5.16 -0.29
C ARG A 151 -15.53 4.71 -0.78
N TYR A 152 -15.35 4.54 -2.08
CA TYR A 152 -14.10 4.01 -2.61
C TYR A 152 -12.99 5.07 -2.62
N ILE A 153 -13.27 6.24 -3.20
CA ILE A 153 -12.26 7.29 -3.43
C ILE A 153 -12.09 8.15 -2.17
N GLY A 154 -13.20 8.58 -1.56
CA GLY A 154 -13.18 9.40 -0.35
C GLY A 154 -12.71 8.59 0.86
N ASP A 155 -13.53 7.64 1.31
CA ASP A 155 -13.25 6.89 2.54
C ASP A 155 -12.09 5.91 2.35
N GLY A 156 -12.23 4.92 1.46
CA GLY A 156 -11.22 3.88 1.24
C GLY A 156 -9.86 4.46 0.86
N GLY A 157 -9.84 5.33 -0.14
CA GLY A 157 -8.66 6.04 -0.59
C GLY A 157 -8.05 6.94 0.50
N GLY A 158 -8.87 7.75 1.19
CA GLY A 158 -8.42 8.62 2.28
C GLY A 158 -7.81 7.85 3.46
N ILE A 159 -8.44 6.76 3.88
CA ILE A 159 -7.91 5.88 4.94
C ILE A 159 -6.55 5.31 4.51
N GLY A 160 -6.44 4.87 3.25
CA GLY A 160 -5.20 4.35 2.69
C GLY A 160 -4.07 5.40 2.65
N ILE A 161 -4.36 6.61 2.18
CA ILE A 161 -3.42 7.76 2.22
C ILE A 161 -2.94 8.00 3.65
N THR A 162 -3.87 8.07 4.60
CA THR A 162 -3.58 8.34 6.01
C THR A 162 -2.67 7.27 6.59
N PHE A 163 -3.01 6.00 6.40
CA PHE A 163 -2.19 4.89 6.87
C PHE A 163 -0.79 4.92 6.26
N PHE A 164 -0.67 5.08 4.94
CA PHE A 164 0.63 5.07 4.26
C PHE A 164 1.53 6.23 4.70
N ALA A 165 0.97 7.43 4.87
CA ALA A 165 1.70 8.59 5.36
C ALA A 165 2.18 8.38 6.82
N LEU A 166 1.29 7.93 7.72
CA LEU A 166 1.65 7.65 9.12
C LEU A 166 2.67 6.53 9.24
N ALA A 167 2.42 5.40 8.55
CA ALA A 167 3.31 4.26 8.50
C ALA A 167 4.69 4.64 7.96
N SER A 168 4.74 5.57 6.99
CA SER A 168 6.00 6.10 6.47
C SER A 168 6.71 7.03 7.44
N ALA A 169 5.96 7.91 8.11
CA ALA A 169 6.49 8.80 9.12
C ALA A 169 7.10 8.03 10.30
N VAL A 170 6.52 6.89 10.71
CA VAL A 170 7.04 6.06 11.81
C VAL A 170 8.04 4.99 11.37
N GLY A 171 8.33 4.87 10.06
CA GLY A 171 9.34 3.94 9.55
C GLY A 171 8.90 2.48 9.48
N LEU A 172 7.60 2.20 9.43
CA LEU A 172 7.03 0.85 9.40
C LEU A 172 7.49 0.03 8.18
N GLN A 173 8.00 0.67 7.13
CA GLN A 173 8.55 -0.04 5.96
C GLN A 173 9.76 -0.93 6.31
N ARG A 174 10.46 -0.63 7.42
CA ARG A 174 11.61 -1.40 7.91
C ARG A 174 11.19 -2.67 8.65
N CYS A 175 9.91 -2.78 9.02
CA CYS A 175 9.41 -3.88 9.83
C CYS A 175 9.06 -5.10 8.96
N SER A 176 8.87 -6.23 9.64
CA SER A 176 8.42 -7.47 9.00
C SER A 176 7.04 -7.31 8.35
N ARG A 177 6.71 -8.17 7.39
CA ARG A 177 5.37 -8.25 6.79
C ARG A 177 4.27 -8.35 7.85
N ARG A 178 4.49 -9.19 8.86
CA ARG A 178 3.53 -9.41 9.95
C ARG A 178 3.26 -8.12 10.71
N THR A 179 4.31 -7.39 11.08
CA THR A 179 4.19 -6.12 11.79
C THR A 179 3.43 -5.08 10.96
N ALA A 180 3.73 -4.96 9.66
CA ALA A 180 3.03 -4.04 8.78
C ALA A 180 1.53 -4.36 8.66
N VAL A 181 1.19 -5.64 8.50
CA VAL A 181 -0.21 -6.10 8.44
C VAL A 181 -0.93 -5.89 9.77
N LEU A 182 -0.32 -6.25 10.90
CA LEU A 182 -0.93 -6.06 12.21
C LEU A 182 -1.16 -4.58 12.52
N ALA A 183 -0.21 -3.70 12.15
CA ALA A 183 -0.39 -2.25 12.31
C ALA A 183 -1.51 -1.71 11.41
N ALA A 184 -1.64 -2.19 10.18
CA ALA A 184 -2.74 -1.81 9.28
C ALA A 184 -4.10 -2.30 9.78
N VAL A 185 -4.18 -3.53 10.31
CA VAL A 185 -5.39 -4.07 10.94
C VAL A 185 -5.75 -3.28 12.19
N ALA A 186 -4.78 -2.99 13.07
CA ALA A 186 -5.01 -2.17 14.25
C ALA A 186 -5.52 -0.77 13.85
N PHE A 187 -4.89 -0.14 12.86
CA PHE A 187 -5.35 1.15 12.33
C PHE A 187 -6.76 1.07 11.73
N SER A 188 -7.10 0.00 11.01
CA SER A 188 -8.45 -0.16 10.47
C SER A 188 -9.50 -0.43 11.55
N VAL A 189 -9.13 -1.06 12.68
CA VAL A 189 -10.08 -1.43 13.74
C VAL A 189 -10.26 -0.29 14.73
N PHE A 190 -9.17 0.32 15.22
CA PHE A 190 -9.26 1.28 16.32
C PHE A 190 -9.76 2.65 15.85
N PRO A 191 -9.02 3.47 15.08
CA PRO A 191 -9.52 4.77 14.69
C PRO A 191 -10.66 4.73 13.66
N VAL A 192 -10.67 3.74 12.74
CA VAL A 192 -11.66 3.73 11.64
C VAL A 192 -12.95 3.03 12.06
N TRP A 193 -12.92 1.72 12.33
CA TRP A 193 -14.13 0.98 12.71
C TRP A 193 -14.72 1.49 14.03
N ALA A 194 -13.92 1.60 15.10
CA ALA A 194 -14.45 2.05 16.38
C ALA A 194 -14.89 3.52 16.33
N GLY A 195 -14.27 4.36 15.49
CA GLY A 195 -14.73 5.73 15.25
C GLY A 195 -16.11 5.79 14.58
N LEU A 196 -16.36 4.92 13.59
CA LEU A 196 -17.67 4.76 12.97
C LEU A 196 -18.72 4.25 13.97
N ILE A 197 -18.41 3.18 14.72
CA ILE A 197 -19.32 2.66 15.75
C ILE A 197 -19.58 3.72 16.83
N GLY A 198 -18.56 4.46 17.24
CA GLY A 198 -18.69 5.59 18.15
C GLY A 198 -19.62 6.67 17.61
N THR A 199 -19.51 7.02 16.33
CA THR A 199 -20.44 7.97 15.67
C THR A 199 -21.88 7.47 15.74
N VAL A 200 -22.12 6.19 15.40
CA VAL A 200 -23.47 5.60 15.43
C VAL A 200 -24.04 5.52 16.85
N ALA A 201 -23.19 5.20 17.83
CA ALA A 201 -23.58 5.02 19.23
C ALA A 201 -23.82 6.35 19.96
N LEU A 202 -23.03 7.37 19.65
CA LEU A 202 -23.02 8.64 20.39
C LEU A 202 -23.94 9.71 19.77
N ALA A 203 -24.19 9.66 18.46
CA ALA A 203 -25.10 10.61 17.83
C ALA A 203 -26.57 10.22 18.06
N GLU A 204 -27.40 11.19 18.43
CA GLU A 204 -28.84 11.00 18.71
C GLU A 204 -29.57 10.28 17.56
N ARG A 205 -29.19 10.60 16.31
CA ARG A 205 -29.77 10.02 15.10
C ARG A 205 -28.87 8.97 14.43
N GLY A 206 -27.81 8.52 15.09
CA GLY A 206 -26.82 7.61 14.51
C GLY A 206 -27.43 6.31 14.02
N GLN A 207 -28.19 5.63 14.88
CA GLN A 207 -28.80 4.34 14.55
C GLN A 207 -29.95 4.42 13.54
N THR A 208 -30.64 5.57 13.47
CA THR A 208 -31.75 5.78 12.54
C THR A 208 -31.28 6.25 11.16
N MET A 209 -30.22 7.06 11.10
CA MET A 209 -29.67 7.56 9.85
C MET A 209 -28.70 6.58 9.18
N MET A 210 -27.92 5.82 9.97
CA MET A 210 -26.89 4.92 9.42
C MET A 210 -27.34 3.47 9.41
N PHE A 211 -27.34 2.83 10.58
CA PHE A 211 -27.78 1.45 10.76
C PHE A 211 -27.97 1.13 12.25
N PRO A 212 -28.88 0.22 12.60
CA PRO A 212 -29.05 -0.23 13.97
C PRO A 212 -27.81 -0.98 14.47
N LEU A 213 -27.42 -0.76 15.73
CA LEU A 213 -26.33 -1.49 16.37
C LEU A 213 -26.86 -2.83 16.91
N THR A 214 -26.58 -3.88 16.16
CA THR A 214 -26.90 -5.26 16.52
C THR A 214 -25.62 -6.09 16.52
N TRP A 215 -25.65 -7.29 17.11
CA TRP A 215 -24.52 -8.21 17.05
C TRP A 215 -24.12 -8.57 15.60
N VAL A 216 -25.10 -8.64 14.69
CA VAL A 216 -24.86 -8.90 13.27
C VAL A 216 -24.11 -7.74 12.63
N THR A 217 -24.62 -6.51 12.77
CA THR A 217 -23.99 -5.32 12.15
C THR A 217 -22.62 -5.03 12.74
N LEU A 218 -22.43 -5.23 14.05
CA LEU A 218 -21.12 -5.11 14.71
C LEU A 218 -20.12 -6.15 14.20
N THR A 219 -20.51 -7.42 14.13
CA THR A 219 -19.61 -8.51 13.72
C THR A 219 -19.24 -8.40 12.25
N LEU A 220 -20.22 -8.21 11.36
CA LEU A 220 -19.97 -8.12 9.92
C LEU A 220 -19.16 -6.87 9.57
N SER A 221 -19.47 -5.72 10.19
CA SER A 221 -18.67 -4.51 9.98
C SER A 221 -17.22 -4.67 10.48
N LEU A 222 -17.02 -5.35 11.62
CA LEU A 222 -15.68 -5.65 12.14
C LEU A 222 -14.91 -6.55 11.18
N VAL A 223 -15.50 -7.65 10.71
CA VAL A 223 -14.88 -8.55 9.72
C VAL A 223 -14.47 -7.79 8.45
N GLY A 224 -15.33 -6.89 7.97
CA GLY A 224 -15.02 -6.02 6.85
C GLY A 224 -13.76 -5.17 7.06
N HIS A 225 -13.60 -4.59 8.25
CA HIS A 225 -12.41 -3.79 8.59
C HIS A 225 -11.16 -4.66 8.83
N LEU A 226 -11.32 -5.89 9.30
CA LEU A 226 -10.20 -6.84 9.35
C LEU A 226 -9.70 -7.17 7.94
N ILE A 227 -10.62 -7.40 6.98
CA ILE A 227 -10.28 -7.62 5.56
C ILE A 227 -9.59 -6.39 4.99
N PHE A 228 -10.17 -5.20 5.18
CA PHE A 228 -9.61 -3.94 4.70
C PHE A 228 -8.19 -3.71 5.22
N GLY A 229 -8.00 -3.79 6.54
CA GLY A 229 -6.68 -3.61 7.17
C GLY A 229 -5.66 -4.65 6.72
N PHE A 230 -6.08 -5.90 6.53
CA PHE A 230 -5.22 -6.96 6.02
C PHE A 230 -4.72 -6.66 4.60
N VAL A 231 -5.63 -6.32 3.67
CA VAL A 231 -5.28 -5.99 2.28
C VAL A 231 -4.38 -4.75 2.23
N MET A 232 -4.75 -3.69 2.95
CA MET A 232 -3.97 -2.45 3.02
C MET A 232 -2.55 -2.71 3.55
N GLY A 233 -2.40 -3.53 4.60
CA GLY A 233 -1.10 -3.87 5.15
C GLY A 233 -0.24 -4.72 4.21
N LEU A 234 -0.85 -5.64 3.46
CA LEU A 234 -0.15 -6.35 2.37
C LEU A 234 0.27 -5.40 1.26
N GLY A 235 -0.60 -4.46 0.91
CA GLY A 235 -0.34 -3.41 -0.07
C GLY A 235 0.85 -2.55 0.31
N PHE A 236 0.84 -2.02 1.53
CA PHE A 236 1.95 -1.25 2.10
C PHE A 236 3.27 -2.03 2.07
N HIS A 237 3.22 -3.32 2.45
CA HIS A 237 4.39 -4.18 2.40
C HIS A 237 4.86 -4.49 0.97
N ARG A 238 3.97 -4.50 -0.02
CA ARG A 238 4.35 -4.65 -1.43
C ARG A 238 4.94 -3.36 -1.99
N SER A 239 4.43 -2.21 -1.56
CA SER A 239 4.86 -0.87 -1.93
C SER A 239 6.10 -0.36 -1.19
N ARG A 240 6.91 -1.24 -0.58
CA ARG A 240 8.10 -0.85 0.20
C ARG A 240 9.13 -0.06 -0.60
N ALA A 241 9.20 -0.22 -1.92
CA ALA A 241 10.07 0.56 -2.80
C ALA A 241 9.71 2.06 -2.78
N VAL A 242 8.45 2.41 -2.50
CA VAL A 242 7.98 3.80 -2.39
C VAL A 242 8.59 4.51 -1.17
N ARG A 243 9.25 3.77 -0.27
CA ARG A 243 10.12 4.35 0.79
C ARG A 243 11.12 5.35 0.23
N GLU A 244 11.71 5.09 -0.93
CA GLU A 244 12.69 5.99 -1.56
C GLU A 244 12.08 7.34 -1.93
N SER A 245 10.75 7.39 -2.03
CA SER A 245 9.98 8.60 -2.34
C SER A 245 9.49 9.33 -1.08
N TRP A 246 9.66 8.74 0.12
CA TRP A 246 9.38 9.44 1.37
C TRP A 246 10.52 10.43 1.69
N PRO A 247 10.24 11.74 1.72
CA PRO A 247 11.30 12.75 1.67
C PRO A 247 11.93 13.06 3.02
N TRP A 248 11.45 12.46 4.13
CA TRP A 248 11.93 12.75 5.48
C TRP A 248 12.47 11.51 6.20
N VAL A 249 13.37 11.75 7.15
CA VAL A 249 13.81 10.72 8.10
C VAL A 249 12.63 10.30 8.98
N PRO A 250 12.39 8.98 9.18
CA PRO A 250 11.35 8.52 10.09
C PRO A 250 11.51 9.09 11.51
N LEU A 251 10.38 9.34 12.18
CA LEU A 251 10.31 9.89 13.53
C LEU A 251 10.96 9.00 14.58
N THR A 252 11.01 7.68 14.34
CA THR A 252 11.69 6.71 15.20
C THR A 252 13.22 6.73 15.07
N GLY A 253 13.77 7.69 14.32
CA GLY A 253 15.20 7.81 14.04
C GLY A 253 15.74 6.73 13.10
N GLU A 254 17.06 6.66 12.98
CA GLU A 254 17.73 5.49 12.42
C GLU A 254 17.63 4.35 13.44
N LEU A 255 16.52 3.62 13.44
CA LEU A 255 16.49 2.29 14.01
C LEU A 255 17.69 1.54 13.42
N PRO A 256 18.60 0.99 14.25
CA PRO A 256 19.81 0.33 13.75
C PRO A 256 19.36 -0.66 12.70
N ALA A 257 19.87 -0.47 11.48
CA ALA A 257 19.55 -1.34 10.36
C ALA A 257 19.67 -2.76 10.90
N ALA A 258 18.59 -3.54 10.81
CA ALA A 258 18.62 -4.95 11.16
C ALA A 258 19.87 -5.49 10.47
N ARG A 259 20.85 -5.89 11.30
CA ARG A 259 22.22 -6.23 10.90
C ARG A 259 22.07 -7.05 9.62
N PRO A 260 22.71 -6.66 8.49
CA PRO A 260 22.56 -7.41 7.25
C PRO A 260 22.77 -8.87 7.61
N ALA A 261 21.75 -9.68 7.31
CA ALA A 261 21.83 -11.11 7.54
C ALA A 261 23.18 -11.54 6.99
N LEU A 262 23.97 -12.24 7.83
CA LEU A 262 25.25 -12.82 7.42
C LEU A 262 25.06 -13.37 6.00
N PRO A 263 25.95 -13.04 5.04
CA PRO A 263 25.78 -13.46 3.66
C PRO A 263 25.40 -14.92 3.67
N ALA A 264 24.24 -15.22 3.08
CA ALA A 264 23.76 -16.59 2.97
C ALA A 264 24.94 -17.42 2.46
N PRO A 265 25.21 -18.60 3.05
CA PRO A 265 26.27 -19.49 2.57
C PRO A 265 26.14 -19.56 1.05
N ARG A 266 27.21 -19.19 0.32
CA ARG A 266 27.20 -19.19 -1.15
C ARG A 266 26.58 -20.51 -1.59
N ALA A 267 25.40 -20.44 -2.21
CA ALA A 267 24.84 -21.61 -2.85
C ALA A 267 25.91 -22.13 -3.83
N PRO A 268 26.22 -23.43 -3.82
CA PRO A 268 27.21 -23.99 -4.74
C PRO A 268 26.85 -23.56 -6.16
N HIS A 269 27.86 -23.04 -6.86
CA HIS A 269 27.77 -22.45 -8.20
C HIS A 269 26.77 -23.20 -9.08
N THR A 270 25.62 -22.58 -9.34
CA THR A 270 24.76 -23.01 -10.46
C THR A 270 25.39 -22.41 -11.72
N PRO A 271 25.84 -23.24 -12.68
CA PRO A 271 26.44 -22.73 -13.90
C PRO A 271 25.41 -21.92 -14.71
N PRO A 272 25.85 -20.92 -15.50
CA PRO A 272 24.95 -20.08 -16.27
C PRO A 272 24.14 -20.92 -17.27
N ALA A 273 22.82 -20.68 -17.30
CA ALA A 273 21.91 -21.29 -18.26
C ALA A 273 22.35 -20.90 -19.69
N GLY A 274 22.87 -21.88 -20.44
CA GLY A 274 23.31 -21.68 -21.82
C GLY A 274 24.58 -22.45 -22.22
N GLN A 275 25.34 -22.98 -21.28
CA GLN A 275 26.39 -23.96 -21.61
C GLN A 275 25.75 -25.35 -21.71
N SER A 276 25.76 -25.92 -22.92
CA SER A 276 25.42 -27.34 -23.11
C SER A 276 26.32 -28.16 -22.21
N LEU A 277 25.71 -28.83 -21.22
CA LEU A 277 26.40 -29.77 -20.36
C LEU A 277 27.08 -30.81 -21.26
N ASP A 278 28.40 -30.91 -21.13
CA ASP A 278 29.20 -31.98 -21.71
C ASP A 278 28.56 -33.33 -21.31
N PRO A 279 28.26 -34.25 -22.26
CA PRO A 279 27.50 -35.47 -22.00
C PRO A 279 28.01 -36.28 -20.79
N ASP A 280 29.33 -36.28 -20.58
CA ASP A 280 29.97 -37.00 -19.48
C ASP A 280 29.61 -36.39 -18.11
N THR A 281 29.33 -35.09 -18.07
CA THR A 281 28.88 -34.38 -16.85
C THR A 281 27.44 -34.72 -16.51
N TRP A 282 26.60 -34.98 -17.52
CA TRP A 282 25.21 -35.40 -17.33
C TRP A 282 25.12 -36.84 -16.81
N GLU A 283 25.95 -37.75 -17.33
CA GLU A 283 26.08 -39.12 -16.82
C GLU A 283 26.46 -39.13 -15.33
N LEU A 284 27.41 -38.29 -14.93
CA LEU A 284 27.84 -38.16 -13.52
C LEU A 284 26.74 -37.62 -12.62
N TRP A 285 26.03 -36.59 -13.06
CA TRP A 285 24.94 -36.00 -12.28
C TRP A 285 23.77 -36.97 -12.12
N ARG A 286 23.42 -37.72 -13.17
CA ARG A 286 22.38 -38.75 -13.15
C ARG A 286 22.71 -39.86 -12.14
N ARG A 287 23.96 -40.37 -12.16
CA ARG A 287 24.42 -41.38 -11.20
C ARG A 287 24.35 -40.89 -9.75
N GLN A 288 24.66 -39.61 -9.51
CA GLN A 288 24.57 -39.02 -8.18
C GLN A 288 23.12 -38.96 -7.67
N LEU A 289 22.16 -38.64 -8.55
CA LEU A 289 20.73 -38.64 -8.19
C LEU A 289 20.20 -40.04 -7.89
N GLU A 290 20.60 -41.04 -8.67
CA GLU A 290 20.22 -42.43 -8.44
C GLU A 290 20.77 -42.95 -7.11
N ALA A 291 22.02 -42.61 -6.77
CA ALA A 291 22.62 -42.94 -5.47
C ALA A 291 21.86 -42.30 -4.30
N ASN A 292 21.50 -41.01 -4.41
CA ASN A 292 20.75 -40.30 -3.38
C ASN A 292 19.32 -40.85 -3.20
N ALA A 293 18.67 -41.27 -4.29
CA ALA A 293 17.35 -41.89 -4.24
C ALA A 293 17.37 -43.25 -3.51
N LEU A 294 18.42 -44.05 -3.75
CA LEU A 294 18.64 -45.31 -3.06
C LEU A 294 18.90 -45.11 -1.56
N GLU A 295 19.73 -44.14 -1.17
CA GLU A 295 19.96 -43.82 0.25
C GLU A 295 18.67 -43.40 0.96
N THR A 296 17.83 -42.60 0.29
CA THR A 296 16.55 -42.14 0.84
C THR A 296 15.56 -43.29 1.01
N SER A 297 15.49 -44.23 0.05
CA SER A 297 14.68 -45.46 0.18
C SER A 297 15.13 -46.35 1.34
N THR A 298 16.45 -46.43 1.55
CA THR A 298 17.04 -47.28 2.60
C THR A 298 16.79 -46.70 4.00
N ARG A 299 16.84 -45.36 4.14
CA ARG A 299 16.46 -44.67 5.38
C ARG A 299 14.97 -44.81 5.69
N GLY A 300 14.10 -44.74 4.69
CA GLY A 300 12.65 -44.94 4.88
C GLY A 300 12.29 -46.33 5.39
N ARG A 301 12.97 -47.39 4.89
CA ARG A 301 12.73 -48.77 5.36
C ARG A 301 13.23 -49.03 6.79
N ARG A 302 14.34 -48.42 7.22
CA ARG A 302 14.82 -48.54 8.60
C ARG A 302 13.88 -47.87 9.62
N ALA A 303 13.15 -46.83 9.22
CA ALA A 303 12.21 -46.13 10.09
C ALA A 303 10.90 -46.91 10.35
N HIS A 304 10.58 -47.92 9.55
CA HIS A 304 9.36 -48.74 9.69
C HIS A 304 9.60 -50.17 10.21
N GLY A 305 10.85 -50.56 10.46
CA GLY A 305 11.20 -51.89 10.96
C GLY A 305 11.38 -52.00 12.47
N VAL A 306 11.04 -50.97 13.26
CA VAL A 306 11.13 -51.01 14.73
C VAL A 306 9.72 -51.12 15.30
N ARG A 307 9.26 -52.36 15.48
CA ARG A 307 8.20 -52.77 16.40
C ARG A 307 8.61 -54.09 17.05
#